data_AF-A0A7C7CA16-F1
#
_entry.id   AF-A0A7C7CA16-F1
#
_cell.length_a   1.000
_cell.length_b   1.000
_cell.length_c   1.000
_cell.angle_alpha   90.00
_cell.angle_beta   90.00
_cell.angle_gamma   90.00
#
_symmetry.space_group_name_H-M   'P 1'
#
loop_
_entity.id
_entity.type
_entity.pdbx_description
1 polymer ?
#
loop_
_entity_poly.entity_id
_entity_poly.type
_entity_poly.pdbx_seq_one_letter_code
_entity_poly.pdbx_strand_id
1 'polypeptide(L)'
;MLWDDSKVIWSRSFDVGVARLQELFKMTDIFGEDAYVKMFPYLSDVFEPLSIALSNTTPSILVGSSGSFDTFYSLTKPKNKRKLKESRIDKPEINLIRQPHPTASVIDIEKFNDLSELIIRNSLKDRLEISGMPPDRADFLPYAAAIVKWLQSKSEIKSIYRSKYAVREGLLCRLAKGEDAVPGME
;
A
#
# COMPACT_ATOMS: atom_id res chain seq x y z
N MET A 1 -7.80 -2.42 8.55
CA MET A 1 -8.14 -1.61 9.73
C MET A 1 -8.94 -0.40 9.27
N LEU A 2 -10.02 -0.07 9.97
CA LEU A 2 -10.86 1.11 9.80
C LEU A 2 -10.85 1.86 11.13
N TRP A 3 -10.66 3.16 11.09
CA TRP A 3 -10.54 4.00 12.29
C TRP A 3 -11.03 5.42 11.98
N ASP A 4 -11.34 6.15 13.05
CA ASP A 4 -11.60 7.58 13.05
C ASP A 4 -10.68 8.29 14.06
N ASP A 5 -10.94 9.57 14.34
CA ASP A 5 -10.15 10.38 15.27
C ASP A 5 -10.23 9.90 16.73
N SER A 6 -11.22 9.06 17.06
CA SER A 6 -11.48 8.59 18.41
C SER A 6 -10.97 7.17 18.67
N LYS A 7 -11.12 6.26 17.69
CA LYS A 7 -10.84 4.84 17.90
C LYS A 7 -10.63 4.06 16.61
N VAL A 8 -10.06 2.87 16.78
CA VAL A 8 -10.16 1.80 15.78
C VAL A 8 -11.59 1.25 15.81
N ILE A 9 -12.28 1.32 14.68
CA ILE A 9 -13.67 0.85 14.51
C ILE A 9 -13.67 -0.65 14.20
N TRP A 10 -12.72 -1.09 13.38
CA TRP A 10 -12.64 -2.49 12.94
C TRP A 10 -11.22 -2.82 12.50
N SER A 11 -10.75 -4.03 12.78
CA SER A 11 -9.48 -4.54 12.26
C SER A 11 -9.55 -6.04 12.05
N ARG A 12 -8.92 -6.49 10.96
CA ARG A 12 -8.78 -7.90 10.64
C ARG A 12 -7.55 -8.09 9.77
N SER A 13 -6.81 -9.16 10.04
CA SER A 13 -5.76 -9.65 9.16
C SER A 13 -6.34 -10.65 8.16
N PHE A 14 -5.89 -10.58 6.91
CA PHE A 14 -6.27 -11.50 5.84
C PHE A 14 -5.02 -12.17 5.29
N ASP A 15 -5.10 -13.48 5.07
CA ASP A 15 -4.01 -14.24 4.45
C ASP A 15 -4.06 -14.10 2.92
N VAL A 16 -3.81 -12.87 2.44
CA VAL A 16 -3.97 -12.46 1.04
C VAL A 16 -2.81 -11.55 0.60
N GLY A 17 -1.62 -11.84 1.10
CA GLY A 17 -0.40 -11.14 0.71
C GLY A 17 -0.09 -11.33 -0.77
N VAL A 18 0.64 -10.38 -1.37
CA VAL A 18 0.99 -10.42 -2.81
C VAL A 18 1.72 -11.70 -3.22
N ALA A 19 2.59 -12.24 -2.36
CA ALA A 19 3.27 -13.51 -2.61
C ALA A 19 2.31 -14.71 -2.57
N ARG A 20 1.33 -14.68 -1.66
CA ARG A 20 0.30 -15.71 -1.56
C ARG A 20 -0.60 -15.72 -2.80
N LEU A 21 -1.00 -14.52 -3.25
CA LEU A 21 -1.76 -14.37 -4.48
C LEU A 21 -0.97 -14.84 -5.70
N GLN A 22 0.32 -14.51 -5.79
CA GLN A 22 1.16 -14.97 -6.88
C GLN A 22 1.28 -16.51 -6.91
N GLU A 23 1.47 -17.15 -5.76
CA GLU A 23 1.52 -18.61 -5.65
C GLU A 23 0.18 -19.27 -6.03
N LEU A 24 -0.95 -18.67 -5.64
CA LEU A 24 -2.27 -19.20 -5.90
C LEU A 24 -2.65 -19.11 -7.39
N PHE A 25 -2.39 -17.95 -7.99
CA PHE A 25 -2.84 -17.65 -9.35
C PHE A 25 -1.81 -17.99 -10.43
N LYS A 26 -0.52 -18.11 -10.07
CA LYS A 26 0.59 -18.52 -10.93
C LYS A 26 0.53 -17.88 -12.33
N MET A 27 0.27 -16.58 -12.40
CA MET A 27 0.14 -15.87 -13.67
C MET A 27 1.49 -15.94 -14.41
N THR A 28 1.51 -16.58 -15.59
CA THR A 28 2.75 -16.92 -16.29
C THR A 28 3.23 -15.89 -17.30
N ASP A 29 2.41 -14.89 -17.66
CA ASP A 29 2.78 -13.94 -18.71
C ASP A 29 2.15 -12.56 -18.50
N ILE A 30 0.85 -12.44 -18.77
CA ILE A 30 0.11 -11.19 -18.63
C ILE A 30 -0.74 -11.26 -17.36
N PHE A 31 -0.66 -10.23 -16.52
CA PHE A 31 -1.56 -10.05 -15.39
C PHE A 31 -2.95 -9.51 -15.83
N GLY A 32 -3.30 -9.59 -17.11
CA GLY A 32 -4.26 -8.72 -17.79
C GLY A 32 -5.71 -8.74 -17.29
N GLU A 33 -6.64 -8.26 -18.11
CA GLU A 33 -8.07 -8.19 -17.75
C GLU A 33 -8.58 -9.55 -17.22
N ASP A 34 -8.11 -10.66 -17.82
CA ASP A 34 -8.37 -12.01 -17.35
C ASP A 34 -7.90 -12.27 -15.91
N ALA A 35 -6.74 -11.76 -15.50
CA ALA A 35 -6.21 -12.05 -14.17
C ALA A 35 -6.96 -11.26 -13.10
N TYR A 36 -7.25 -9.98 -13.33
CA TYR A 36 -8.08 -9.22 -12.38
C TYR A 36 -9.48 -9.81 -12.30
N VAL A 37 -10.10 -10.17 -13.43
CA VAL A 37 -11.41 -10.83 -13.46
C VAL A 37 -11.38 -12.18 -12.74
N LYS A 38 -10.31 -12.98 -12.88
CA LYS A 38 -10.15 -14.25 -12.15
C LYS A 38 -9.92 -14.04 -10.65
N MET A 39 -9.21 -12.98 -10.27
CA MET A 39 -8.93 -12.66 -8.87
C MET A 39 -10.13 -12.04 -8.17
N PHE A 40 -10.98 -11.30 -8.87
CA PHE A 40 -12.06 -10.53 -8.26
C PHE A 40 -13.05 -11.39 -7.44
N PRO A 41 -13.53 -12.56 -7.92
CA PRO A 41 -14.35 -13.46 -7.11
C PRO A 41 -13.64 -13.92 -5.84
N TYR A 42 -12.39 -14.39 -5.97
CA TYR A 42 -11.59 -14.82 -4.81
C TYR A 42 -11.36 -13.69 -3.80
N LEU A 43 -11.01 -12.49 -4.27
CA LEU A 43 -10.86 -11.32 -3.40
C LEU A 43 -12.19 -10.96 -2.74
N SER A 44 -13.32 -11.07 -3.45
CA SER A 44 -14.65 -10.78 -2.91
C SER A 44 -15.04 -11.77 -1.82
N ASP A 45 -14.73 -13.05 -2.00
CA ASP A 45 -14.98 -14.09 -0.99
C ASP A 45 -14.09 -13.88 0.24
N VAL A 46 -12.78 -13.70 0.05
CA VAL A 46 -11.82 -13.49 1.14
C VAL A 46 -12.12 -12.19 1.92
N PHE A 47 -12.51 -11.13 1.21
CA PHE A 47 -12.80 -9.83 1.79
C PHE A 47 -14.28 -9.59 2.08
N GLU A 48 -15.15 -10.61 2.05
CA GLU A 48 -16.55 -10.46 2.47
C GLU A 48 -16.68 -9.77 3.86
N PRO A 49 -15.90 -10.15 4.89
CA PRO A 49 -15.96 -9.48 6.19
C PRO A 49 -15.55 -8.01 6.13
N LEU A 50 -14.63 -7.65 5.22
CA LEU A 50 -14.24 -6.26 4.99
C LEU A 50 -15.33 -5.50 4.24
N SER A 51 -15.98 -6.13 3.26
CA SER A 51 -17.11 -5.53 2.52
C SER A 51 -18.25 -5.15 3.46
N ILE A 52 -18.57 -6.00 4.44
CA ILE A 52 -19.57 -5.72 5.48
C ILE A 52 -19.12 -4.56 6.38
N ALA A 53 -17.84 -4.47 6.73
CA ALA A 53 -17.33 -3.36 7.53
C ALA A 53 -17.35 -2.02 6.76
N LEU A 54 -17.03 -2.06 5.46
CA LEU A 54 -17.04 -0.88 4.58
C LEU A 54 -18.46 -0.33 4.38
N SER A 55 -19.48 -1.18 4.26
CA SER A 55 -20.87 -0.74 4.09
C SER A 55 -21.41 0.03 5.31
N ASN A 56 -20.81 -0.17 6.49
CA ASN A 56 -21.21 0.50 7.73
C ASN A 56 -20.42 1.78 8.04
N THR A 57 -19.32 2.05 7.33
CA THR A 57 -18.39 3.14 7.69
C THR A 57 -18.01 4.07 6.53
N THR A 58 -18.13 3.61 5.28
CA THR A 58 -17.90 4.40 4.05
C THR A 58 -16.65 5.31 4.11
N PRO A 59 -15.44 4.74 4.26
CA PRO A 59 -14.23 5.54 4.37
C PRO A 59 -13.92 6.29 3.07
N SER A 60 -13.45 7.53 3.19
CA SER A 60 -13.04 8.38 2.06
C SER A 60 -11.52 8.46 1.87
N ILE A 61 -10.76 7.95 2.85
CA ILE A 61 -9.29 8.01 2.86
C ILE A 61 -8.73 6.60 2.95
N LEU A 62 -7.84 6.26 2.02
CA LEU A 62 -7.04 5.04 2.07
C LEU A 62 -5.60 5.40 2.49
N VAL A 63 -5.14 4.85 3.61
CA VAL A 63 -3.73 4.93 4.01
C VAL A 63 -3.10 3.56 3.87
N GLY A 64 -2.03 3.48 3.09
CA GLY A 64 -1.21 2.29 3.00
C GLY A 64 0.18 2.51 3.55
N SER A 65 0.81 1.43 3.98
CA SER A 65 2.19 1.38 4.46
C SER A 65 2.97 0.30 3.70
N SER A 66 4.29 0.32 3.85
CA SER A 66 5.19 -0.73 3.35
C SER A 66 5.38 -0.77 1.82
N GLY A 67 6.12 -1.78 1.34
CA GLY A 67 6.79 -1.77 0.03
C GLY A 67 5.92 -1.50 -1.20
N SER A 68 4.67 -1.97 -1.26
CA SER A 68 3.80 -1.70 -2.42
C SER A 68 3.41 -0.22 -2.49
N PHE A 69 3.03 0.38 -1.36
CA PHE A 69 2.69 1.80 -1.28
C PHE A 69 3.91 2.70 -1.46
N ASP A 70 5.10 2.28 -1.01
CA ASP A 70 6.35 2.97 -1.32
C ASP A 70 6.64 3.00 -2.83
N THR A 71 6.35 1.90 -3.51
CA THR A 71 6.52 1.79 -4.96
C THR A 71 5.47 2.62 -5.70
N PHE A 72 4.19 2.54 -5.32
CA PHE A 72 3.13 3.39 -5.88
C PHE A 72 3.45 4.88 -5.70
N TYR A 73 3.82 5.29 -4.49
CA TYR A 73 4.23 6.68 -4.24
C TYR A 73 5.41 7.10 -5.12
N SER A 74 6.44 6.28 -5.22
CA SER A 74 7.64 6.60 -6.01
C SER A 74 7.36 6.71 -7.52
N LEU A 75 6.50 5.84 -8.06
CA LEU A 75 6.14 5.80 -9.48
C LEU A 75 5.15 6.91 -9.87
N THR A 76 4.24 7.28 -8.97
CA THR A 76 3.27 8.37 -9.18
C THR A 76 3.85 9.76 -8.90
N LYS A 77 5.00 9.85 -8.23
CA LYS A 77 5.61 11.13 -7.89
C LYS A 77 6.06 11.86 -9.15
N PRO A 78 5.78 13.17 -9.31
CA PRO A 78 6.29 13.93 -10.44
C PRO A 78 7.82 13.86 -10.47
N LYS A 79 8.38 13.47 -11.63
CA LYS A 79 9.81 13.46 -11.89
C LYS A 79 10.32 14.89 -11.98
N ASN A 80 10.55 15.52 -10.83
CA ASN A 80 11.33 16.75 -10.81
C ASN A 80 12.72 16.42 -11.35
N LYS A 81 13.09 16.96 -12.52
CA LYS A 81 14.42 16.87 -13.14
C LYS A 81 15.52 17.57 -12.32
N ARG A 82 15.42 17.60 -11.00
CA ARG A 82 16.55 17.93 -10.13
C ARG A 82 17.23 16.62 -9.80
N LYS A 83 18.34 16.36 -10.49
CA LYS A 83 19.40 15.47 -10.02
C LYS A 83 19.65 15.80 -8.55
N LEU A 84 19.08 15.03 -7.63
CA LEU A 84 19.61 14.99 -6.28
C LEU A 84 20.94 14.24 -6.45
N LYS A 85 22.03 15.01 -6.54
CA LYS A 85 23.32 14.47 -6.11
C LYS A 85 23.04 13.88 -4.74
N GLU A 86 23.29 12.58 -4.58
CA GLU A 86 23.55 11.99 -3.28
C GLU A 86 24.83 12.64 -2.74
N SER A 87 24.72 13.88 -2.26
CA SER A 87 25.70 14.39 -1.32
C SER A 87 25.50 13.55 -0.07
N ARG A 88 26.48 12.71 0.24
CA ARG A 88 26.67 12.17 1.59
C ARG A 88 26.60 13.36 2.53
N ILE A 89 25.46 13.54 3.20
CA ILE A 89 25.33 14.50 4.28
C ILE A 89 26.10 13.87 5.43
N ASP A 90 27.26 14.44 5.73
CA ASP A 90 27.98 14.19 6.97
C ASP A 90 26.98 14.27 8.11
N LYS A 91 26.84 13.16 8.86
CA LYS A 91 25.90 13.08 9.99
C LYS A 91 26.18 14.25 10.94
N PRO A 92 25.29 15.24 11.08
CA PRO A 92 25.44 16.21 12.15
C PRO A 92 25.22 15.46 13.46
N GLU A 93 25.99 15.83 14.48
CA GLU A 93 25.84 15.33 15.84
C GLU A 93 24.36 15.31 16.25
N ILE A 94 23.94 14.22 16.89
CA ILE A 94 22.56 13.99 17.32
C ILE A 94 22.26 14.97 18.45
N ASN A 95 21.88 16.18 18.09
CA ASN A 95 21.10 17.03 18.97
C ASN A 95 19.72 16.37 19.10
N LEU A 96 19.37 15.97 20.33
CA LEU A 96 18.09 15.40 20.75
C LEU A 96 16.92 16.41 20.63
N ILE A 97 16.88 17.18 19.55
CA ILE A 97 15.72 17.97 19.17
C ILE A 97 14.67 16.96 18.74
N ARG A 98 13.52 16.96 19.44
CA ARG A 98 12.33 16.17 19.08
C ARG A 98 11.94 16.52 17.64
N GLN A 99 12.41 15.74 16.68
CA GLN A 99 12.01 15.87 15.29
C GLN A 99 10.53 15.53 15.21
N PRO A 100 9.69 16.35 14.56
CA PRO A 100 8.28 16.03 14.38
C PRO A 100 8.16 14.72 13.59
N HIS A 101 7.17 13.90 13.96
CA HIS A 101 6.88 12.68 13.21
C HIS A 101 6.54 13.04 11.75
N PRO A 102 7.02 12.24 10.77
CA PRO A 102 6.77 12.50 9.37
C PRO A 102 5.28 12.37 9.06
N THR A 103 4.75 13.31 8.29
CA THR A 103 3.39 13.23 7.77
C THR A 103 3.28 12.20 6.65
N ALA A 104 2.08 11.61 6.50
CA ALA A 104 1.78 10.71 5.40
C ALA A 104 1.89 11.46 4.07
N SER A 105 2.45 10.81 3.05
CA SER A 105 2.66 11.42 1.73
C SER A 105 1.51 11.09 0.80
N VAL A 106 0.96 12.10 0.11
CA VAL A 106 -0.11 11.91 -0.86
C VAL A 106 0.36 11.04 -2.03
N ILE A 107 -0.45 10.05 -2.40
CA ILE A 107 -0.39 9.37 -3.69
C ILE A 107 -1.50 9.99 -4.54
N ASP A 108 -1.13 10.54 -5.69
CA ASP A 108 -2.09 11.08 -6.66
C ASP A 108 -3.00 9.96 -7.16
N ILE A 109 -4.31 10.06 -6.90
CA ILE A 109 -5.27 8.99 -7.15
C ILE A 109 -5.44 8.71 -8.65
N GLU A 110 -5.40 9.74 -9.49
CA GLU A 110 -5.51 9.58 -10.95
C GLU A 110 -4.26 8.91 -11.50
N LYS A 111 -3.07 9.37 -11.09
CA LYS A 111 -1.82 8.70 -11.48
C LYS A 111 -1.72 7.28 -10.96
N PHE A 112 -2.27 7.01 -9.77
CA PHE A 112 -2.38 5.66 -9.25
C PHE A 112 -3.30 4.82 -10.12
N ASN A 113 -4.47 5.34 -10.52
CA ASN A 113 -5.40 4.65 -11.40
C ASN A 113 -4.73 4.32 -12.75
N ASP A 114 -4.06 5.28 -13.39
CA ASP A 114 -3.30 5.07 -14.62
C ASP A 114 -2.21 4.00 -14.46
N LEU A 115 -1.41 4.12 -13.40
CA LEU A 115 -0.34 3.17 -13.10
C LEU A 115 -0.89 1.76 -12.86
N SER A 116 -1.97 1.64 -12.10
CA SER A 116 -2.58 0.36 -11.76
C SER A 116 -3.13 -0.33 -13.00
N GLU A 117 -3.78 0.39 -13.91
CA GLU A 117 -4.23 -0.16 -15.19
C GLU A 117 -3.06 -0.62 -16.06
N LEU A 118 -2.00 0.19 -16.12
CA LEU A 118 -0.78 -0.15 -16.85
C LEU A 118 -0.14 -1.44 -16.31
N ILE A 119 0.09 -1.56 -15.01
CA ILE A 119 0.79 -2.73 -14.46
C ILE A 119 -0.07 -3.99 -14.43
N ILE A 120 -1.39 -3.84 -14.33
CA ILE A 120 -2.32 -4.97 -14.40
C ILE A 120 -2.36 -5.52 -15.84
N ARG A 121 -2.40 -4.67 -16.87
CA ARG A 121 -2.58 -5.12 -18.25
C ARG A 121 -1.33 -5.64 -18.94
N ASN A 122 -0.16 -5.38 -18.38
CA ASN A 122 1.11 -5.62 -19.04
C ASN A 122 1.83 -6.89 -18.56
N SER A 123 2.77 -7.37 -19.37
CA SER A 123 3.64 -8.50 -19.01
C SER A 123 4.70 -8.08 -17.98
N LEU A 124 5.36 -9.07 -17.35
CA LEU A 124 6.51 -8.78 -16.48
C LEU A 124 7.60 -7.98 -17.21
N LYS A 125 7.86 -8.31 -18.49
CA LYS A 125 8.86 -7.63 -19.30
C LYS A 125 8.53 -6.14 -19.44
N ASP A 126 7.30 -5.82 -19.79
CA ASP A 126 6.84 -4.43 -19.96
C ASP A 126 6.88 -3.68 -18.62
N ARG A 127 6.55 -4.35 -17.50
CA ARG A 127 6.63 -3.75 -16.17
C ARG A 127 8.06 -3.39 -15.78
N LEU A 128 9.05 -4.21 -16.17
CA LEU A 128 10.46 -3.93 -15.93
C LEU A 128 10.97 -2.72 -16.74
N GLU A 129 10.31 -2.37 -17.84
CA GLU A 129 10.62 -1.19 -18.65
C GLU A 129 10.03 0.11 -18.05
N ILE A 130 9.11 0.01 -17.07
CA ILE A 130 8.56 1.18 -16.39
C ILE A 130 9.66 1.90 -15.61
N SER A 131 9.98 3.13 -16.04
CA SER A 131 11.04 3.92 -15.43
C SER A 131 10.77 4.24 -13.97
N GLY A 132 11.59 3.66 -13.08
CA GLY A 132 11.48 3.76 -11.63
C GLY A 132 10.96 2.49 -10.96
N MET A 133 10.60 1.45 -11.72
CA MET A 133 10.14 0.16 -11.20
C MET A 133 11.28 -0.58 -10.50
N PRO A 134 11.15 -0.93 -9.21
CA PRO A 134 12.08 -1.85 -8.56
C PRO A 134 11.92 -3.27 -9.17
N PRO A 135 13.00 -3.91 -9.65
CA PRO A 135 12.90 -5.23 -10.31
C PRO A 135 12.29 -6.32 -9.43
N ASP A 136 12.58 -6.30 -8.13
CA ASP A 136 12.04 -7.22 -7.11
C ASP A 136 10.54 -7.00 -6.84
N ARG A 137 9.97 -5.87 -7.29
CA ARG A 137 8.56 -5.52 -7.13
C ARG A 137 7.74 -5.71 -8.39
N ALA A 138 8.37 -5.72 -9.56
CA ALA A 138 7.68 -5.74 -10.85
C ALA A 138 6.68 -6.90 -10.97
N ASP A 139 6.96 -8.05 -10.38
CA ASP A 139 6.08 -9.21 -10.46
C ASP A 139 4.95 -9.23 -9.41
N PHE A 140 5.16 -8.58 -8.27
CA PHE A 140 4.21 -8.55 -7.15
C PHE A 140 3.27 -7.34 -7.17
N LEU A 141 3.72 -6.23 -7.75
CA LEU A 141 3.00 -4.96 -7.74
C LEU A 141 1.59 -5.02 -8.36
N PRO A 142 1.34 -5.80 -9.44
CA PRO A 142 -0.01 -5.94 -9.99
C PRO A 142 -1.01 -6.55 -9.01
N TYR A 143 -0.59 -7.54 -8.20
CA TYR A 143 -1.42 -8.12 -7.15
C TYR A 143 -1.80 -7.08 -6.09
N ALA A 144 -0.87 -6.21 -5.69
CA ALA A 144 -1.16 -5.11 -4.77
C ALA A 144 -2.16 -4.11 -5.40
N ALA A 145 -1.99 -3.78 -6.68
CA ALA A 145 -2.91 -2.89 -7.38
C ALA A 145 -4.31 -3.50 -7.51
N ALA A 146 -4.42 -4.82 -7.76
CA ALA A 146 -5.69 -5.52 -7.80
C ALA A 146 -6.45 -5.41 -6.46
N ILE A 147 -5.76 -5.55 -5.32
CA ILE A 147 -6.38 -5.37 -4.00
C ILE A 147 -6.89 -3.93 -3.82
N VAL A 148 -6.09 -2.93 -4.19
CA VAL A 148 -6.48 -1.52 -4.05
C VAL A 148 -7.63 -1.17 -5.00
N LYS A 149 -7.64 -1.68 -6.24
CA LYS A 149 -8.77 -1.53 -7.18
C LYS A 149 -10.03 -2.20 -6.65
N TRP A 150 -9.93 -3.38 -6.05
CA TRP A 150 -11.06 -4.01 -5.38
C TRP A 150 -11.59 -3.12 -4.24
N LEU A 151 -10.73 -2.53 -3.41
CA LEU A 151 -11.15 -1.58 -2.36
C LEU A 151 -11.86 -0.35 -2.94
N GLN A 152 -11.30 0.27 -3.98
CA GLN A 152 -11.93 1.39 -4.69
C GLN A 152 -13.29 1.01 -5.28
N SER A 153 -13.51 -0.24 -5.69
CA SER A 153 -14.82 -0.70 -6.18
C SER A 153 -15.88 -0.87 -5.07
N LYS A 154 -15.45 -0.95 -3.80
CA LYS A 154 -16.32 -1.19 -2.64
C LYS A 154 -16.46 0.03 -1.71
N SER A 155 -15.78 1.13 -2.00
CA SER A 155 -15.76 2.31 -1.12
C SER A 155 -15.52 3.61 -1.89
N GLU A 156 -15.94 4.73 -1.33
CA GLU A 156 -15.78 6.06 -1.93
C GLU A 156 -14.41 6.68 -1.60
N ILE A 157 -13.32 5.97 -1.89
CA ILE A 157 -11.97 6.48 -1.64
C ILE A 157 -11.70 7.70 -2.54
N LYS A 158 -11.49 8.85 -1.92
CA LYS A 158 -11.18 10.14 -2.56
C LYS A 158 -9.70 10.47 -2.50
N SER A 159 -9.00 9.95 -1.49
CA SER A 159 -7.59 10.26 -1.26
C SER A 159 -6.80 9.02 -0.86
N ILE A 160 -5.59 8.88 -1.40
CA ILE A 160 -4.66 7.80 -1.08
C ILE A 160 -3.38 8.40 -0.45
N TYR A 161 -2.92 7.81 0.65
CA TYR A 161 -1.71 8.23 1.34
C TYR A 161 -0.75 7.07 1.60
N ARG A 162 0.54 7.36 1.55
CA ARG A 162 1.62 6.48 2.01
C ARG A 162 2.11 6.92 3.39
N SER A 163 1.88 6.09 4.39
CA SER A 163 2.55 6.19 5.70
C SER A 163 4.01 5.74 5.59
N LYS A 164 4.93 6.52 6.17
CA LYS A 164 6.34 6.09 6.33
C LYS A 164 6.53 5.10 7.47
N TYR A 165 5.51 4.94 8.31
CA TYR A 165 5.53 4.08 9.48
C TYR A 165 4.68 2.85 9.22
N ALA A 166 5.15 1.71 9.72
CA ALA A 166 4.48 0.43 9.64
C ALA A 166 4.53 -0.26 11.02
N VAL A 167 4.56 -1.59 11.03
CA VAL A 167 4.50 -2.41 12.25
C VAL A 167 5.65 -2.07 13.22
N ARG A 168 6.86 -1.83 12.71
CA ARG A 168 8.04 -1.58 13.56
C ARG A 168 7.87 -0.31 14.39
N GLU A 169 7.44 0.78 13.76
CA GLU A 169 7.25 2.05 14.46
C GLU A 169 6.01 2.00 15.37
N GLY A 170 4.97 1.28 14.98
CA GLY A 170 3.82 1.00 15.84
C GLY A 170 4.22 0.29 17.14
N LEU A 171 5.03 -0.77 17.02
CA LEU A 171 5.58 -1.49 18.17
C LEU A 171 6.44 -0.58 19.07
N LEU A 172 7.36 0.17 18.49
CA LEU A 172 8.20 1.11 19.24
C LEU A 172 7.37 2.17 19.96
N CYS A 173 6.29 2.66 19.33
CA CYS A 173 5.39 3.63 19.93
C CYS A 173 4.67 3.05 21.16
N ARG A 174 4.20 1.80 21.08
CA ARG A 174 3.57 1.09 22.20
C ARG A 174 4.53 0.90 23.36
N LEU A 175 5.73 0.39 23.07
CA LEU A 175 6.79 0.22 24.07
C LEU A 175 7.17 1.55 24.75
N ALA A 176 7.28 2.64 23.98
CA ALA A 176 7.58 3.97 24.51
C ALA A 176 6.47 4.53 25.42
N LYS A 177 5.23 4.08 25.25
CA LYS A 177 4.09 4.42 26.11
C LYS A 177 3.92 3.47 27.31
N GLY A 178 4.77 2.45 27.43
CA GLY A 178 4.63 1.40 28.45
C GLY A 178 3.47 0.44 28.19
N GLU A 179 2.98 0.37 26.94
CA GLU A 179 1.96 -0.60 26.51
C GLU A 179 2.62 -1.92 26.08
N ASP A 180 1.85 -3.01 26.14
CA ASP A 180 2.31 -4.31 25.64
C ASP A 180 2.69 -4.26 24.16
N ALA A 181 3.79 -4.94 23.83
CA ALA A 181 4.34 -5.03 22.47
C ALA A 181 3.31 -5.49 21.43
N VAL A 182 2.48 -6.46 21.82
CA VAL A 182 1.40 -7.01 21.01
C VAL A 182 0.10 -6.50 21.60
N PRO A 183 -0.79 -5.88 20.81
CA PRO A 183 -2.14 -5.56 21.28
C PRO A 183 -2.81 -6.85 21.76
N GLY A 184 -3.36 -6.83 22.98
CA GLY A 184 -4.20 -7.92 23.46
C GLY A 184 -5.34 -8.16 22.45
N MET A 185 -5.53 -9.41 22.04
CA MET A 185 -6.78 -9.81 21.38
C MET A 185 -7.85 -9.88 22.47
N GLU A 186 -8.42 -8.73 22.83
CA GLU A 186 -9.70 -8.69 23.55
C GLU A 186 -10.87 -8.85 22.56
#